data_AF-A0A1I7YDT8-F1
#
_entry.id   AF-A0A1I7YDT8-F1
#
_cell.length_a   1.000
_cell.length_b   1.000
_cell.length_c   1.000
_cell.angle_alpha   90.00
_cell.angle_beta   90.00
_cell.angle_gamma   90.00
#
_symmetry.space_group_name_H-M   'P 1'
#
loop_
_entity.id
_entity.type
_entity.pdbx_description
1 polymer ?
#
loop_
_entity_poly.entity_id
_entity_poly.type
_entity_poly.pdbx_seq_one_letter_code
_entity_poly.pdbx_strand_id
1 'polypeptide(L)'
;MFFDPDTDGLDSASQRNIAAEQKKLLMALYKHICCNYETLDASERYAAILLRIPTIRKVAAKKNESLQIIDMFNLFSLNSLVKETVVGIRSPNAPIPAVISPMEEYEE
;
A
#
# COMPACT_ATOMS: atom_id res chain seq x y z
N MET A 1 -5.30 1.01 2.65
CA MET A 1 -5.96 2.06 3.46
C MET A 1 -5.57 1.82 4.92
N PHE A 2 -5.71 2.80 5.81
CA PHE A 2 -5.22 2.64 7.19
C PHE A 2 -6.00 1.61 8.00
N PHE A 3 -7.34 1.69 8.01
CA PHE A 3 -8.21 0.69 8.65
C PHE A 3 -8.60 -0.39 7.63
N ASP A 4 -7.69 -1.32 7.38
CA ASP A 4 -7.88 -2.43 6.45
C ASP A 4 -8.01 -3.76 7.21
N PRO A 5 -9.22 -4.32 7.36
CA PRO A 5 -9.42 -5.55 8.12
C PRO A 5 -8.79 -6.78 7.45
N ASP A 6 -8.46 -6.69 6.16
CA ASP A 6 -7.87 -7.77 5.38
C ASP A 6 -6.33 -7.73 5.40
N THR A 7 -5.73 -6.97 6.32
CA THR A 7 -4.28 -6.92 6.49
C THR A 7 -3.76 -8.25 7.06
N ASP A 8 -2.72 -8.79 6.44
CA ASP A 8 -2.06 -10.02 6.90
C ASP A 8 -1.52 -9.88 8.33
N GLY A 9 -1.61 -10.95 9.11
CA GLY A 9 -1.07 -11.01 10.47
C GLY A 9 -1.98 -10.45 11.56
N LEU A 10 -3.20 -10.04 11.23
CA LEU A 10 -4.22 -9.66 12.22
C LEU A 10 -4.88 -10.89 12.85
N ASP A 11 -5.09 -10.86 14.17
CA ASP A 11 -5.94 -11.83 14.85
C ASP A 11 -7.43 -11.48 14.67
N SER A 12 -8.31 -12.45 14.90
CA SER A 12 -9.75 -12.28 14.67
C SER A 12 -10.38 -11.18 15.55
N ALA A 13 -9.82 -10.88 16.73
CA ALA A 13 -10.32 -9.76 17.54
C ALA A 13 -9.92 -8.41 16.92
N SER A 14 -8.65 -8.24 16.51
CA SER A 14 -8.20 -7.01 15.86
C SER A 14 -8.89 -6.77 14.51
N GLN A 15 -9.09 -7.81 13.71
CA GLN A 15 -9.83 -7.71 12.44
C GLN A 15 -11.24 -7.14 12.65
N ARG A 16 -11.97 -7.61 13.68
CA ARG A 16 -13.30 -7.08 14.03
C ARG A 16 -13.24 -5.62 14.49
N ASN A 17 -12.26 -5.27 15.32
CA ASN A 17 -12.08 -3.89 15.79
C ASN A 17 -11.78 -2.94 14.63
N ILE A 18 -10.87 -3.34 13.72
CA ILE A 18 -10.52 -2.55 12.53
C ILE A 18 -11.71 -2.40 11.60
N ALA A 19 -12.49 -3.47 11.37
CA ALA A 19 -13.71 -3.40 10.57
C ALA A 19 -14.75 -2.43 11.19
N ALA A 20 -14.88 -2.42 12.52
CA ALA A 20 -15.75 -1.49 13.22
C ALA A 20 -15.30 -0.03 13.07
N GLU A 21 -14.00 0.25 13.20
CA GLU A 21 -13.45 1.60 13.00
C GLU A 21 -13.56 2.06 11.55
N GLN A 22 -13.29 1.17 10.58
CA GLN A 22 -13.50 1.45 9.17
C GLN A 22 -14.97 1.85 8.91
N LYS A 23 -15.92 1.11 9.47
CA LYS A 23 -17.36 1.43 9.33
C LYS A 23 -17.71 2.78 9.93
N LYS A 24 -17.19 3.12 11.13
CA LYS A 24 -17.41 4.43 11.77
C LYS A 24 -16.91 5.56 10.89
N LEU A 25 -15.71 5.42 10.32
CA LEU A 25 -15.10 6.42 9.45
C LEU A 25 -15.93 6.62 8.16
N LEU A 26 -16.36 5.53 7.52
CA LEU A 26 -17.20 5.57 6.32
C LEU A 26 -18.56 6.23 6.60
N MET A 27 -19.18 5.93 7.74
CA MET A 27 -20.41 6.60 8.17
C MET A 27 -20.21 8.10 8.43
N ALA A 28 -19.10 8.47 9.07
CA ALA A 28 -18.77 9.87 9.30
C ALA A 28 -18.54 10.63 7.99
N LEU A 29 -17.84 10.02 7.03
CA LEU A 29 -17.63 10.55 5.68
C LEU A 29 -18.97 10.75 4.96
N TYR A 30 -19.82 9.73 4.95
CA TYR A 30 -21.14 9.82 4.31
C TYR A 30 -21.99 10.94 4.93
N LYS A 31 -22.06 11.00 6.26
CA LYS A 31 -22.77 12.07 6.98
C LYS A 31 -22.23 13.45 6.62
N HIS A 32 -20.91 13.61 6.57
CA HIS A 32 -20.29 14.87 6.17
C HIS A 32 -20.69 15.27 4.76
N ILE A 33 -20.69 14.34 3.80
CA ILE A 33 -21.12 14.63 2.42
C ILE A 33 -22.60 15.02 2.39
N CYS A 34 -23.49 14.28 3.07
CA CYS A 34 -24.92 14.62 3.11
C CYS A 34 -25.21 15.99 3.74
N CYS A 35 -24.37 16.46 4.66
CA CYS A 35 -24.53 17.81 5.24
C CYS A 35 -24.11 18.94 4.30
N ASN A 36 -23.37 18.65 3.22
CA ASN A 36 -22.75 19.67 2.35
C ASN A 36 -23.25 19.62 0.89
N TYR A 37 -24.02 18.59 0.52
CA TYR A 37 -24.49 18.37 -0.85
C TYR A 37 -25.94 17.88 -0.86
N GLU A 38 -26.67 18.14 -1.96
CA GLU A 38 -28.00 17.58 -2.16
C GLU A 38 -27.97 16.04 -2.23
N THR A 39 -29.07 15.38 -1.88
CA THR A 39 -29.12 13.92 -1.68
C THR A 39 -28.59 13.10 -2.87
N LEU A 40 -28.92 13.51 -4.10
CA LEU A 40 -28.46 12.83 -5.32
C LEU A 40 -26.95 12.99 -5.51
N ASP A 41 -26.47 14.24 -5.47
CA ASP A 41 -25.05 14.59 -5.58
C ASP A 41 -24.21 13.97 -4.47
N ALA A 42 -24.75 13.89 -3.24
CA ALA A 42 -24.10 13.28 -2.10
C ALA A 42 -23.85 11.78 -2.32
N SER A 43 -24.85 11.08 -2.86
CA SER A 43 -24.77 9.65 -3.15
C SER A 43 -23.74 9.37 -4.24
N GLU A 44 -23.77 10.16 -5.33
CA GLU A 44 -22.81 10.04 -6.43
C GLU A 44 -21.38 10.34 -5.96
N ARG A 45 -21.18 11.42 -5.20
CA ARG A 45 -19.86 11.78 -4.65
C ARG A 45 -19.32 10.72 -3.71
N TYR A 46 -20.13 10.20 -2.81
CA TYR A 46 -19.72 9.15 -1.90
C TYR A 46 -19.28 7.89 -2.65
N ALA A 47 -20.07 7.43 -3.63
CA ALA A 47 -19.72 6.30 -4.48
C ALA A 47 -18.42 6.56 -5.25
N ALA A 48 -18.26 7.74 -5.86
CA ALA A 48 -17.07 8.10 -6.60
C ALA A 48 -15.80 8.06 -5.73
N ILE A 49 -15.88 8.52 -4.47
CA ILE A 49 -14.76 8.45 -3.52
C ILE A 49 -14.40 7.00 -3.20
N LEU A 50 -15.39 6.16 -2.88
CA LEU A 50 -15.16 4.75 -2.57
C LEU A 50 -14.52 4.00 -3.75
N LEU A 51 -14.96 4.29 -4.98
CA LEU A 51 -14.41 3.68 -6.19
C LEU A 51 -12.97 4.10 -6.49
N ARG A 52 -12.42 5.15 -5.85
CA ARG A 52 -10.99 5.46 -5.97
C ARG A 52 -10.10 4.58 -5.09
N ILE A 53 -10.65 3.95 -4.05
CA ILE A 53 -9.86 3.14 -3.11
C ILE A 53 -9.10 2.00 -3.82
N PRO A 54 -9.71 1.19 -4.70
CA PRO A 54 -8.99 0.15 -5.43
C PRO A 54 -7.89 0.70 -6.35
N THR A 55 -8.15 1.82 -7.02
CA THR A 55 -7.15 2.48 -7.89
C THR A 55 -5.95 2.97 -7.08
N ILE A 56 -6.19 3.60 -5.92
CA ILE A 56 -5.12 4.05 -5.01
C ILE A 56 -4.29 2.85 -4.54
N ARG A 57 -4.93 1.74 -4.14
CA ARG A 57 -4.24 0.51 -3.75
C ARG A 57 -3.34 -0.02 -4.88
N LYS A 58 -3.86 -0.06 -6.12
CA LYS A 58 -3.10 -0.53 -7.30
C LYS A 58 -1.87 0.33 -7.57
N VAL A 59 -2.01 1.66 -7.54
CA VAL A 59 -0.89 2.59 -7.76
C VAL A 59 0.13 2.49 -6.63
N ALA A 60 -0.31 2.37 -5.38
CA ALA A 60 0.57 2.21 -4.22
C ALA A 60 1.38 0.91 -4.30
N ALA A 61 0.75 -0.21 -4.68
CA ALA A 61 1.45 -1.48 -4.90
C ALA A 61 2.53 -1.33 -5.99
N LYS A 62 2.19 -0.68 -7.11
CA LYS A 62 3.15 -0.47 -8.19
C LYS A 62 4.34 0.39 -7.76
N LYS A 63 4.09 1.46 -6.99
CA LYS A 63 5.15 2.28 -6.40
C LYS A 63 6.06 1.46 -5.49
N ASN A 64 5.49 0.56 -4.69
CA ASN A 64 6.27 -0.29 -3.78
C ASN A 64 7.15 -1.29 -4.55
N GLU A 65 6.64 -1.92 -5.61
CA GLU A 65 7.45 -2.75 -6.52
C GLU A 65 8.64 -1.97 -7.09
N SER A 66 8.42 -0.75 -7.57
CA SER A 66 9.49 0.10 -8.11
C SER A 66 10.57 0.43 -7.07
N LEU A 67 10.17 0.71 -5.83
CA LEU A 67 11.13 0.98 -4.74
C LEU A 67 11.93 -0.26 -4.36
N GLN A 68 11.33 -1.44 -4.39
CA GLN A 68 12.04 -2.71 -4.16
C GLN A 68 13.09 -2.96 -5.26
N ILE A 69 12.78 -2.65 -6.53
CA ILE A 69 13.73 -2.76 -7.64
C ILE A 69 14.90 -1.77 -7.48
N ILE A 70 14.60 -0.52 -7.11
CA ILE A 70 15.63 0.50 -6.86
C ILE A 70 16.58 0.06 -5.74
N ASP A 71 16.04 -0.49 -4.65
CA ASP A 71 16.83 -1.01 -3.53
C ASP A 71 17.67 -2.23 -3.94
N MET A 72 17.10 -3.15 -4.73
CA MET A 72 17.77 -4.38 -5.16
C MET A 72 18.99 -4.12 -6.06
N PHE A 73 18.89 -3.16 -6.98
CA PHE A 73 19.97 -2.80 -7.90
C PHE A 73 20.86 -1.66 -7.38
N ASN A 74 20.61 -1.17 -6.16
CA ASN A 74 21.31 -0.03 -5.57
C ASN A 74 21.36 1.19 -6.50
N LEU A 75 20.27 1.45 -7.24
CA LEU A 75 20.22 2.53 -8.25
C LEU A 75 20.22 3.92 -7.59
N PHE A 76 19.62 4.02 -6.39
CA PHE A 76 19.56 5.23 -5.59
C PHE A 76 19.55 4.89 -4.10
N SER A 77 20.07 5.81 -3.27
CA SER A 77 19.97 5.70 -1.82
C SER A 77 18.54 6.00 -1.36
N LEU A 78 17.89 5.01 -0.75
CA LEU A 78 16.60 5.20 -0.08
C LEU A 78 16.81 5.64 1.37
N ASN A 79 15.98 6.56 1.85
CA ASN A 79 15.93 6.91 3.26
C ASN A 79 15.61 5.66 4.11
N SER A 80 16.23 5.53 5.29
CA SER A 80 16.12 4.36 6.15
C SER A 80 14.67 4.01 6.52
N LEU A 81 13.85 4.99 6.87
CA LEU A 81 12.43 4.78 7.21
C LEU A 81 11.62 4.30 6.00
N VAL A 82 11.91 4.85 4.82
CA VAL A 82 11.24 4.44 3.57
C VAL A 82 11.62 3.01 3.21
N LYS A 83 12.89 2.65 3.39
CA LYS A 83 13.38 1.28 3.15
C LYS A 83 12.72 0.28 4.09
N GLU A 84 12.67 0.57 5.38
CA GLU A 84 12.03 -0.28 6.39
C GLU A 84 10.54 -0.50 6.10
N THR A 85 9.81 0.55 5.75
CA THR A 85 8.35 0.48 5.54
C THR A 85 7.95 -0.15 4.20
N VAL A 86 8.82 -0.16 3.18
CA VAL A 86 8.49 -0.65 1.83
C VAL A 86 9.11 -2.01 1.51
N VAL A 87 10.32 -2.25 1.99
CA VAL A 87 11.07 -3.50 1.75
C VAL A 87 10.91 -4.46 2.93
N GLY A 88 10.43 -3.96 4.07
CA GLY A 88 10.39 -4.71 5.33
C GLY A 88 11.78 -4.80 5.97
N ILE A 89 11.82 -5.33 7.19
CA ILE A 89 13.08 -5.73 7.82
C ILE A 89 13.54 -7.00 7.09
N ARG A 90 14.48 -6.88 6.14
CA ARG A 90 15.15 -8.06 5.59
C ARG A 90 15.83 -8.77 6.75
N SER A 91 15.49 -10.04 6.98
CA SER A 91 16.28 -10.88 7.87
C SER A 91 17.73 -10.84 7.38
N PRO A 92 18.73 -10.59 8.25
CA PRO A 92 20.14 -10.56 7.85
C PRO A 92 20.62 -11.89 7.22
N ASN A 93 19.83 -12.97 7.35
CA ASN A 93 20.08 -14.28 6.76
C ASN A 93 19.31 -14.54 5.45
N ALA A 94 18.60 -13.56 4.89
CA ALA A 94 17.91 -13.76 3.61
C ALA A 94 18.96 -13.84 2.48
N PRO A 95 18.99 -14.93 1.69
CA PRO A 95 19.96 -15.07 0.61
C PRO A 95 19.74 -13.96 -0.41
N ILE A 96 20.82 -13.23 -0.70
CA ILE A 96 20.84 -12.25 -1.79
C ILE A 96 20.64 -13.05 -3.09
N PRO A 97 19.60 -12.78 -3.91
CA PRO A 97 19.49 -13.41 -5.21
C PRO A 97 20.73 -13.00 -6.01
N ALA A 98 21.50 -14.00 -6.48
CA ALA A 98 22.67 -13.74 -7.31
C ALA A 98 22.22 -12.97 -8.55
N VAL A 99 22.66 -11.72 -8.67
CA VAL A 99 22.59 -10.97 -9.92
C VAL A 99 23.59 -11.64 -10.85
N ILE A 100 23.10 -12.52 -11.72
CA ILE A 100 23.89 -13.06 -12.81
C ILE A 100 24.10 -11.89 -13.77
N SER A 101 25.28 -11.28 -13.73
CA SER A 101 25.71 -10.28 -14.71
C SER A 101 26.03 -11.00 -16.02
N PRO A 102 25.31 -10.75 -17.14
CA PRO A 102 25.68 -11.31 -18.43
C PRO A 102 26.68 -10.36 -19.09
N MET A 103 27.91 -10.32 -18.60
CA MET A 103 29.00 -9.67 -19.32
C MET A 103 30.32 -10.11 -18.71
N GLU A 104 30.96 -11.08 -19.36
CA GLU A 104 32.41 -11.22 -19.51
C GLU A 104 32.70 -12.59 -20.17
N GLU A 105 32.61 -12.62 -21.49
CA GLU A 105 33.37 -13.59 -22.31
C GLU A 105 33.65 -12.91 -23.66
N TYR A 106 34.65 -12.02 -23.65
CA TYR A 106 35.45 -11.66 -24.81
C TYR A 106 36.87 -11.35 -24.32
N GLU A 107 37.72 -12.37 -24.36
CA GLU A 107 39.19 -12.37 -24.41
C GLU A 107 39.56 -13.88 -24.45
N GLU A 108 40.27 -14.46 -25.41
CA GLU A 108 41.14 -14.02 -26.49
C GLU A 108 41.14 -15.11 -27.59
#